data_AF-X1NFM7-F1
#
_entry.id   AF-X1NFM7-F1
#
_cell.length_a   1.000
_cell.length_b   1.000
_cell.length_c   1.000
_cell.angle_alpha   90.00
_cell.angle_beta   90.00
_cell.angle_gamma   90.00
#
_symmetry.space_group_name_H-M   'P 1'
#
loop_
_entity.id
_entity.type
_entity.pdbx_description
1 polymer ?
#
loop_
_entity_poly.entity_id
_entity_poly.type
_entity_poly.pdbx_seq_one_letter_code
_entity_poly.pdbx_strand_id
1 'polypeptide(L)'
;METSTAGFISKEDLLNHQAEWVEPISIHYKGFDIHEIPPNSQGIAVLIMLGILSHLNIEKYLLDSADSIHLQIEAMKLAFADLYQYISDPD
;
A
#
# COMPACT_ATOMS: atom_id res chain seq x y z
N MET A 1 -6.16 35.65 11.66
CA MET A 1 -5.01 35.48 12.57
C MET A 1 -3.87 35.01 11.68
N GLU A 2 -2.85 35.84 11.45
CA GLU A 2 -1.62 35.37 10.79
C GLU A 2 -0.94 34.37 11.73
N THR A 3 -0.79 33.13 11.29
CA THR A 3 0.08 32.16 11.97
C THR A 3 1.52 32.62 11.78
N SER A 4 2.36 32.47 12.80
CA SER A 4 3.75 32.94 12.79
C SER A 4 4.61 32.30 11.67
N THR A 5 4.11 31.23 11.05
CA THR A 5 4.77 30.47 9.98
C THR A 5 3.95 30.41 8.67
N ALA A 6 2.86 31.18 8.55
CA ALA A 6 1.92 31.13 7.41
C ALA A 6 1.28 29.74 7.14
N GLY A 7 1.18 28.88 8.15
CA GLY A 7 0.40 27.64 8.09
C GLY A 7 -1.12 27.87 8.14
N PHE A 8 -1.89 26.96 7.56
CA PHE A 8 -3.36 27.05 7.46
C PHE A 8 -4.14 26.32 8.55
N ILE A 9 -3.48 25.48 9.37
CA ILE A 9 -4.14 24.73 10.44
C ILE A 9 -4.74 25.70 11.47
N SER A 10 -6.04 25.56 11.72
CA SER A 10 -6.81 26.32 12.68
C SER A 10 -7.22 25.47 13.89
N LYS A 11 -7.70 26.12 14.95
CA LYS A 11 -8.32 25.43 16.09
C LYS A 11 -9.57 24.66 15.68
N GLU A 12 -10.31 25.15 14.70
CA GLU A 12 -11.53 24.53 14.20
C GLU A 12 -11.22 23.21 13.49
N ASP A 13 -10.14 23.15 12.70
CA ASP A 13 -9.69 21.92 12.04
C ASP A 13 -9.38 20.82 13.07
N LEU A 14 -8.72 21.18 14.18
CA LEU A 14 -8.40 20.24 15.26
C LEU A 14 -9.62 19.76 16.02
N LEU A 15 -10.64 20.60 16.19
CA LEU A 15 -11.89 20.23 16.87
C LEU A 15 -12.76 19.32 16.00
N ASN A 16 -12.72 19.50 14.68
CA ASN A 16 -13.56 18.77 13.73
C ASN A 16 -12.90 17.51 13.16
N HIS A 17 -11.58 17.35 13.28
CA HIS A 17 -10.90 16.14 12.82
C HIS A 17 -11.38 14.90 13.57
N GLN A 18 -11.63 13.82 12.83
CA GLN A 18 -11.97 12.51 13.37
C GLN A 18 -11.16 11.44 12.64
N ALA A 19 -10.78 10.38 13.37
CA ALA A 19 -10.18 9.20 12.78
C ALA A 19 -11.27 8.23 12.32
N GLU A 20 -11.01 7.54 11.21
CA GLU A 20 -11.92 6.56 10.65
C GLU A 20 -11.50 5.15 11.03
N TRP A 21 -12.47 4.36 11.50
CA TRP A 21 -12.29 2.93 11.63
C TRP A 21 -12.67 2.27 10.30
N VAL A 22 -11.72 1.54 9.72
CA VAL A 22 -11.85 0.95 8.40
C VAL A 22 -11.76 -0.57 8.46
N GLU A 23 -12.43 -1.25 7.53
CA GLU A 23 -12.25 -2.69 7.31
C GLU A 23 -10.96 -2.91 6.49
N PRO A 24 -10.03 -3.76 6.92
CA PRO A 24 -8.83 -4.05 6.16
C PRO A 24 -9.12 -4.72 4.82
N ILE A 25 -8.29 -4.43 3.81
CA ILE A 25 -8.25 -5.21 2.58
C ILE A 25 -7.23 -6.34 2.72
N SER A 26 -7.49 -7.51 2.13
CA SER A 26 -6.63 -8.67 2.31
C SER A 26 -6.52 -9.58 1.10
N ILE A 27 -5.48 -10.42 1.11
CA ILE A 27 -5.33 -11.58 0.22
C ILE A 27 -4.90 -12.79 1.02
N HIS A 28 -5.18 -13.98 0.49
CA HIS A 28 -4.60 -15.22 0.99
C HIS A 28 -3.30 -15.53 0.23
N TYR A 29 -2.18 -15.65 0.94
CA TYR A 29 -0.88 -15.93 0.37
C TYR A 29 -0.12 -16.96 1.22
N LYS A 30 0.19 -18.11 0.61
CA LYS A 30 0.97 -19.20 1.22
C LYS A 30 0.47 -19.66 2.60
N GLY A 31 -0.86 -19.79 2.76
CA GLY A 31 -1.47 -20.26 4.01
C GLY A 31 -1.70 -19.17 5.05
N PHE A 32 -1.40 -17.91 4.73
CA PHE A 32 -1.64 -16.75 5.61
C PHE A 32 -2.58 -15.76 4.95
N ASP A 33 -3.42 -15.11 5.75
CA ASP A 33 -4.16 -13.93 5.33
C ASP A 33 -3.32 -12.70 5.63
N ILE A 34 -3.04 -11.91 4.60
CA ILE A 34 -2.24 -10.69 4.68
C ILE A 34 -3.18 -9.51 4.57
N HIS A 35 -3.18 -8.67 5.60
CA HIS A 35 -4.08 -7.53 5.74
C HIS A 35 -3.31 -6.22 5.57
N GLU A 36 -3.89 -5.30 4.82
CA GLU A 36 -3.39 -3.93 4.64
C GLU A 36 -4.50 -2.91 4.89
N ILE A 37 -4.10 -1.69 5.24
CA ILE A 37 -5.03 -0.56 5.36
C ILE A 37 -5.54 -0.21 3.95
N PRO A 38 -6.86 -0.01 3.76
CA PRO A 38 -7.42 0.41 2.47
C PRO A 38 -6.95 1.83 2.07
N PRO A 39 -7.29 2.30 0.86
CA PRO A 39 -7.08 3.71 0.50
C PRO A 39 -7.68 4.66 1.56
N ASN A 40 -7.07 5.81 1.85
CA ASN A 40 -5.99 6.48 1.12
C ASN A 40 -4.56 5.94 1.39
N SER A 41 -4.39 4.84 2.13
CA SER A 41 -3.09 4.19 2.31
C SER A 41 -2.55 3.55 1.02
N GLN A 42 -1.22 3.43 0.95
CA GLN A 42 -0.50 2.81 -0.17
C GLN A 42 -0.20 1.32 0.05
N GLY A 43 -0.63 0.73 1.18
CA GLY A 43 -0.36 -0.67 1.54
C GLY A 43 -0.86 -1.69 0.51
N ILE A 44 -1.91 -1.35 -0.25
CA ILE A 44 -2.47 -2.20 -1.31
C ILE A 44 -1.44 -2.63 -2.37
N ALA A 45 -0.37 -1.86 -2.59
CA ALA A 45 0.72 -2.24 -3.50
C ALA A 45 1.37 -3.58 -3.11
N VAL A 46 1.49 -3.87 -1.81
CA VAL A 46 2.01 -5.16 -1.31
C VAL A 46 1.09 -6.30 -1.71
N LEU A 47 -0.23 -6.11 -1.57
CA LEU A 47 -1.22 -7.13 -1.93
C LEU A 47 -1.21 -7.42 -3.44
N ILE A 48 -1.12 -6.39 -4.27
CA ILE A 48 -1.01 -6.53 -5.74
C ILE A 48 0.28 -7.30 -6.11
N MET A 49 1.42 -6.90 -5.54
CA MET A 49 2.70 -7.57 -5.78
C MET A 49 2.64 -9.06 -5.41
N LEU A 50 2.13 -9.39 -4.22
CA LEU A 50 2.02 -10.77 -3.76
C LEU A 50 1.04 -11.59 -4.61
N GLY A 51 -0.05 -10.97 -5.07
CA GLY A 51 -0.95 -11.55 -6.06
C GLY A 51 -0.22 -11.94 -7.35
N ILE A 52 0.60 -11.05 -7.90
CA ILE A 52 1.43 -11.34 -9.09
C ILE A 52 2.42 -12.48 -8.80
N LEU A 53 3.17 -12.40 -7.68
CA LEU A 53 4.19 -13.39 -7.32
C LEU A 53 3.61 -14.79 -7.09
N SER A 54 2.34 -14.89 -6.68
CA SER A 54 1.64 -16.18 -6.50
C SER A 54 1.61 -17.02 -7.78
N HIS A 55 1.73 -16.40 -8.95
CA HIS A 55 1.72 -17.07 -10.25
C HIS A 55 3.11 -17.45 -10.78
N LEU A 56 4.20 -17.01 -10.14
CA LEU A 56 5.55 -17.09 -10.71
C LEU A 56 6.44 -18.18 -10.09
N ASN A 57 5.91 -18.93 -9.11
CA ASN A 57 6.64 -19.97 -8.37
C ASN A 57 8.03 -19.49 -7.92
N ILE A 58 8.06 -18.37 -7.18
CA ILE A 58 9.30 -17.74 -6.71
C ILE A 58 10.15 -18.66 -5.82
N GLU A 59 9.54 -19.66 -5.19
CA GLU A 59 10.21 -20.61 -4.28
C GLU A 59 11.22 -21.52 -4.97
N LYS A 60 11.16 -21.64 -6.30
CA LYS A 60 12.17 -22.40 -7.06
C LYS A 60 13.54 -21.72 -7.08
N TYR A 61 13.60 -20.43 -6.72
CA TYR A 61 14.83 -19.66 -6.67
C TYR A 61 15.37 -19.58 -5.24
N LEU A 62 16.69 -19.57 -5.10
CA LEU A 62 17.32 -19.32 -3.81
C LEU A 62 16.91 -17.93 -3.31
N LEU A 63 16.65 -17.82 -2.01
CA LEU A 63 16.43 -16.54 -1.34
C LEU A 63 17.55 -15.56 -1.71
N ASP A 64 17.16 -14.33 -2.05
CA ASP A 64 18.05 -13.23 -2.46
C ASP A 64 18.94 -13.51 -3.68
N SER A 65 18.64 -14.56 -4.45
CA SER A 65 19.25 -14.73 -5.77
C SER A 65 18.79 -13.63 -6.74
N ALA A 66 19.60 -13.37 -7.76
CA ALA A 66 19.28 -12.40 -8.80
C ALA A 66 17.90 -12.67 -9.43
N ASP A 67 17.56 -13.93 -9.68
CA ASP A 67 16.25 -14.31 -10.22
C ASP A 67 15.11 -14.01 -9.25
N SER A 68 15.27 -14.36 -7.95
CA SER A 68 14.23 -14.09 -6.95
C SER A 68 13.99 -12.59 -6.76
N ILE A 69 15.05 -11.78 -6.77
CA ILE A 69 14.99 -10.33 -6.61
C ILE A 69 14.39 -9.70 -7.88
N HIS A 70 14.79 -10.16 -9.06
CA HIS A 70 14.25 -9.66 -10.32
C HIS A 70 12.72 -9.79 -10.39
N LEU A 71 12.17 -10.96 -10.03
CA LEU A 71 10.72 -11.16 -10.01
C LEU A 71 10.00 -10.25 -9.01
N GLN A 72 10.58 -10.06 -7.82
CA GLN A 72 10.03 -9.14 -6.81
C GLN A 72 10.03 -7.69 -7.29
N ILE A 73 11.14 -7.23 -7.89
CA ILE A 73 11.26 -5.87 -8.44
C ILE A 73 10.23 -5.64 -9.54
N GLU A 74 10.12 -6.55 -10.50
CA GLU A 74 9.18 -6.38 -11.62
C GLU A 74 7.72 -6.44 -11.16
N ALA A 75 7.37 -7.33 -10.22
CA ALA A 75 6.04 -7.35 -9.61
C ALA A 75 5.72 -6.05 -8.86
N MET A 76 6.69 -5.52 -8.11
CA MET A 76 6.52 -4.27 -7.36
C MET A 76 6.39 -3.05 -8.29
N LYS A 77 7.13 -3.01 -9.41
CA LYS A 77 6.99 -1.95 -10.42
C LYS A 77 5.58 -1.89 -11.00
N LEU A 78 4.98 -3.05 -11.29
CA LEU A 78 3.60 -3.15 -11.77
C LEU A 78 2.61 -2.70 -10.68
N ALA A 79 2.80 -3.15 -9.44
CA ALA A 79 1.97 -2.73 -8.31
C ALA A 79 2.03 -1.21 -8.08
N PHE A 80 3.21 -0.59 -8.17
CA PHE A 80 3.34 0.86 -8.06
C PHE A 80 2.72 1.62 -9.24
N ALA A 81 2.78 1.07 -10.45
CA ALA A 81 2.14 1.69 -11.60
C ALA A 81 0.62 1.81 -11.38
N ASP A 82 -0.02 0.75 -10.88
CA ASP A 82 -1.44 0.78 -10.53
C ASP A 82 -1.72 1.66 -9.31
N LEU A 83 -0.86 1.60 -8.29
CA LEU A 83 -0.97 2.45 -7.09
C LEU A 83 -1.04 3.92 -7.48
N TYR A 84 -0.07 4.41 -8.25
CA TYR A 84 0.00 5.83 -8.62
C TYR A 84 -1.10 6.26 -9.59
N GLN A 85 -1.62 5.33 -10.39
CA GLN A 85 -2.65 5.64 -11.37
C GLN A 85 -4.05 5.66 -10.76
N TYR A 86 -4.33 4.78 -9.78
CA TYR A 86 -5.70 4.49 -9.35
C TYR A 86 -5.97 4.69 -7.86
N ILE A 87 -4.94 4.76 -7.01
CA ILE A 87 -5.13 4.75 -5.56
C ILE A 87 -5.00 6.16 -4.99
N SER A 88 -6.08 6.64 -4.37
CA SER A 88 -6.21 7.97 -3.77
C SER A 88 -7.16 7.93 -2.57
N ASP A 89 -7.46 9.10 -2.00
CA ASP A 89 -8.60 9.24 -1.11
C ASP A 89 -9.90 8.80 -1.83
N PRO A 90 -10.70 7.89 -1.24
CA PRO A 90 -11.98 7.51 -1.80
C PRO A 90 -13.07 8.57 -1.64
N ASP A 91 -12.89 9.55 -0.74
CA ASP A 91 -13.88 10.61 -0.42
C ASP A 91 -13.58 11.97 -1.09
#